data_AF-A0A961ELM6-F1
#
_entry.id   AF-A0A961ELM6-F1
#
_cell.length_a   1.000
_cell.length_b   1.000
_cell.length_c   1.000
_cell.angle_alpha   90.00
_cell.angle_beta   90.00
_cell.angle_gamma   90.00
#
_symmetry.space_group_name_H-M   'P 1'
#
loop_
_entity.id
_entity.type
_entity.pdbx_description
1 polymer ?
#
loop_
_entity_poly.entity_id
_entity_poly.type
_entity_poly.pdbx_seq_one_letter_code
_entity_poly.pdbx_strand_id
1 'polypeptide(L)'
;KLERAVERSGGQLAFVRSRSDLLRILAARDAGSEPIGALFSVEGLHNLEGRLENVAALHDTGMRMAGLTHFFDNDVAGSMHGVDKGGLTGFGRDVMAALDDLRVVVDLAHASHRTVAEVLAVADRPVVISHGGVQATSPVNRNMTDDEIRGIAATGGVTGIGLGVLDGALPA
;
A
#
# COMPACT_ATOMS: atom_id res chain seq x y z
N LYS A 1 7.55 -16.30 -3.88
CA LYS A 1 6.44 -16.74 -4.77
C LYS A 1 6.41 -15.93 -6.06
N LEU A 2 6.45 -14.59 -6.00
CA LEU A 2 6.44 -13.73 -7.17
C LEU A 2 7.60 -13.98 -8.14
N GLU A 3 8.84 -14.08 -7.65
CA GLU A 3 10.02 -14.37 -8.49
C GLU A 3 9.83 -15.64 -9.31
N ARG A 4 9.40 -16.72 -8.66
CA ARG A 4 9.10 -17.99 -9.33
C ARG A 4 8.00 -17.84 -10.40
N ALA A 5 7.00 -16.99 -10.17
CA ALA A 5 5.95 -16.72 -11.16
C ALA A 5 6.53 -15.96 -12.36
N VAL A 6 7.40 -14.98 -12.12
CA VAL A 6 8.13 -14.24 -13.16
C VAL A 6 9.00 -15.17 -13.99
N GLU A 7 9.83 -16.02 -13.35
CA GLU A 7 10.67 -17.02 -14.01
C GLU A 7 9.87 -17.98 -14.90
N ARG A 8 8.72 -18.44 -14.40
CA ARG A 8 7.86 -19.41 -15.12
C ARG A 8 6.97 -18.79 -16.19
N SER A 9 6.90 -17.45 -16.27
CA SER A 9 6.01 -16.75 -17.20
C SER A 9 6.47 -16.77 -18.65
N GLY A 10 7.71 -17.20 -18.92
CA GLY A 10 8.30 -17.13 -20.26
C GLY A 10 8.43 -15.69 -20.80
N GLY A 11 8.58 -14.70 -19.92
CA GLY A 11 8.69 -13.29 -20.28
C GLY A 11 7.37 -12.51 -20.28
N GLN A 12 6.23 -13.16 -19.98
CA GLN A 12 4.93 -12.47 -19.87
C GLN A 12 4.83 -11.60 -18.61
N LEU A 13 5.54 -11.96 -17.53
CA LEU A 13 5.64 -11.17 -16.32
C LEU A 13 7.04 -10.57 -16.20
N ALA A 14 7.12 -9.31 -15.78
CA ALA A 14 8.36 -8.61 -15.50
C ALA A 14 8.32 -8.04 -14.07
N PHE A 15 9.30 -8.40 -13.24
CA PHE A 15 9.38 -7.91 -11.87
C PHE A 15 9.80 -6.43 -11.86
N VAL A 16 8.97 -5.57 -11.27
CA VAL A 16 9.24 -4.15 -11.04
C VAL A 16 9.87 -3.95 -9.66
N ARG A 17 11.19 -3.70 -9.62
CA ARG A 17 11.94 -3.35 -8.40
C ARG A 17 12.44 -1.91 -8.41
N SER A 18 12.31 -1.22 -9.53
CA SER A 18 12.84 0.12 -9.73
C SER A 18 12.05 0.86 -10.80
N ARG A 19 12.24 2.18 -10.85
CA ARG A 19 11.73 3.01 -11.95
C ARG A 19 12.24 2.52 -13.31
N SER A 20 13.50 2.07 -13.38
CA SER A 20 14.08 1.55 -14.62
C SER A 20 13.41 0.26 -15.11
N ASP A 21 12.93 -0.59 -14.19
CA ASP A 21 12.14 -1.77 -14.57
C ASP A 21 10.81 -1.37 -15.21
N LEU A 22 10.11 -0.41 -14.59
CA LEU A 22 8.86 0.11 -15.13
C LEU A 22 9.06 0.74 -16.51
N LEU A 23 10.10 1.58 -16.68
CA LEU A 23 10.41 2.20 -17.97
C LEU A 23 10.74 1.18 -19.06
N ARG A 24 11.41 0.07 -18.72
CA ARG A 24 11.65 -1.03 -19.68
C ARG A 24 10.35 -1.70 -20.12
N ILE A 25 9.42 -1.94 -19.20
CA ILE A 25 8.10 -2.51 -19.51
C ILE A 25 7.31 -1.58 -20.44
N LEU A 26 7.32 -0.28 -20.15
CA LEU A 26 6.64 0.71 -20.99
C LEU A 26 7.25 0.78 -22.40
N ALA A 27 8.58 0.84 -22.51
CA ALA A 27 9.26 0.83 -23.80
C ALA A 27 9.00 -0.46 -24.61
N ALA A 28 8.91 -1.61 -23.92
CA ALA A 28 8.58 -2.88 -24.54
C ALA A 28 7.14 -2.89 -25.08
N ARG A 29 6.20 -2.22 -24.40
CA ARG A 29 4.83 -1.99 -24.87
C ARG A 29 4.77 -1.10 -26.10
N ASP A 30 5.52 -0.01 -26.10
CA ASP A 30 5.62 0.87 -27.27
C ASP A 30 6.22 0.15 -28.50
N ALA A 31 7.09 -0.85 -28.26
CA ALA A 31 7.69 -1.70 -29.29
C ALA A 31 6.81 -2.89 -29.74
N GLY A 32 5.57 -3.02 -29.23
CA GLY A 32 4.61 -4.05 -29.66
C GLY A 32 4.65 -5.37 -28.90
N SER A 33 5.37 -5.44 -27.77
CA SER A 33 5.28 -6.57 -26.84
C SER A 33 4.40 -6.22 -25.64
N GLU A 34 3.76 -7.17 -24.97
CA GLU A 34 2.81 -6.84 -23.88
C GLU A 34 3.21 -7.46 -22.52
N PRO A 35 4.41 -7.16 -21.97
CA PRO A 35 4.76 -7.65 -20.65
C PRO A 35 3.89 -7.02 -19.57
N ILE A 36 3.52 -7.82 -18.58
CA ILE A 36 2.79 -7.41 -17.39
C ILE A 36 3.81 -7.11 -16.30
N GLY A 37 3.82 -5.88 -15.80
CA GLY A 37 4.61 -5.50 -14.65
C GLY A 37 4.03 -6.08 -13.37
N ALA A 38 4.88 -6.74 -12.58
CA ALA A 38 4.52 -7.26 -11.28
C ALA A 38 5.36 -6.59 -10.20
N LEU A 39 4.72 -5.82 -9.33
CA LEU A 39 5.35 -5.16 -8.19
C LEU A 39 5.03 -5.95 -6.93
N PHE A 40 6.03 -6.20 -6.08
CA PHE A 40 5.80 -6.85 -4.81
C PHE A 40 5.36 -5.83 -3.77
N SER A 41 4.12 -5.99 -3.30
CA SER A 41 3.59 -5.29 -2.12
C SER A 41 3.28 -6.25 -0.99
N VAL A 42 3.38 -5.76 0.24
CA VAL A 42 2.88 -6.43 1.45
C VAL A 42 1.62 -5.73 1.91
N GLU A 43 0.58 -6.49 2.28
CA GLU A 43 -0.67 -5.97 2.80
C GLU A 43 -0.82 -6.36 4.27
N GLY A 44 -0.57 -5.40 5.16
CA GLY A 44 -0.50 -5.58 6.59
C GLY A 44 0.87 -6.08 7.06
N LEU A 45 1.56 -5.25 7.85
CA LEU A 45 2.93 -5.52 8.34
C LEU A 45 2.99 -6.42 9.58
N HIS A 46 2.03 -7.33 9.75
CA HIS A 46 2.04 -8.31 10.85
C HIS A 46 3.25 -9.25 10.78
N ASN A 47 3.76 -9.49 9.56
CA ASN A 47 4.94 -10.30 9.31
C ASN A 47 6.26 -9.66 9.78
N LEU A 48 6.25 -8.42 10.28
CA LEU A 48 7.41 -7.85 10.94
C LEU A 48 7.66 -8.47 12.31
N GLU A 49 6.63 -8.99 12.99
CA GLU A 49 6.76 -9.66 14.28
C GLU A 49 7.55 -8.82 15.32
N GLY A 50 7.29 -7.51 15.38
CA GLY A 50 7.95 -6.58 16.29
C GLY A 50 9.45 -6.32 16.02
N ARG A 51 9.98 -6.78 14.87
CA ARG A 51 11.39 -6.67 14.50
C ARG A 51 11.59 -5.71 13.33
N LEU A 52 12.28 -4.60 13.57
CA LEU A 52 12.48 -3.54 12.57
C LEU A 52 13.33 -4.04 11.39
N GLU A 53 14.29 -4.93 11.64
CA GLU A 53 15.17 -5.52 10.62
C GLU A 53 14.41 -6.29 9.53
N ASN A 54 13.18 -6.73 9.82
CA ASN A 54 12.34 -7.42 8.86
C ASN A 54 11.85 -6.49 7.73
N VAL A 55 11.84 -5.17 7.94
CA VAL A 55 11.56 -4.20 6.86
C VAL A 55 12.62 -4.28 5.77
N ALA A 56 13.90 -4.25 6.17
CA ALA A 56 15.03 -4.39 5.24
C ALA A 56 15.03 -5.77 4.56
N ALA A 57 14.78 -6.84 5.32
CA ALA A 57 14.68 -8.19 4.76
C ALA A 57 13.59 -8.30 3.68
N LEU A 58 12.41 -7.72 3.91
CA LEU A 58 11.33 -7.68 2.90
C LEU A 58 11.72 -6.84 1.68
N HIS A 59 12.33 -5.67 1.90
CA HIS A 59 12.82 -4.82 0.80
C HIS A 59 13.83 -5.57 -0.08
N ASP A 60 14.75 -6.33 0.52
CA ASP A 60 15.78 -7.09 -0.19
C ASP A 60 15.20 -8.22 -1.04
N THR A 61 14.07 -8.81 -0.62
CA THR A 61 13.30 -9.75 -1.45
C THR A 61 12.53 -9.06 -2.58
N GLY A 62 12.53 -7.73 -2.64
CA GLY A 62 11.96 -6.94 -3.73
C GLY A 62 10.68 -6.18 -3.40
N MET A 63 10.27 -6.11 -2.12
CA MET A 63 9.11 -5.33 -1.70
C MET A 63 9.32 -3.85 -2.05
N ARG A 64 8.32 -3.21 -2.68
CA ARG A 64 8.36 -1.78 -3.04
C ARG A 64 7.13 -0.99 -2.60
N MET A 65 6.13 -1.66 -2.02
CA MET A 65 4.98 -1.03 -1.39
C MET A 65 4.56 -1.81 -0.14
N ALA A 66 4.11 -1.13 0.90
CA ALA A 66 3.70 -1.76 2.15
C ALA A 66 2.44 -1.11 2.72
N GLY A 67 1.38 -1.90 2.85
CA GLY A 67 0.19 -1.58 3.64
C GLY A 67 0.46 -1.78 5.11
N LEU A 68 0.29 -0.76 5.94
CA LEU A 68 0.65 -0.83 7.37
C LEU A 68 -0.19 -1.87 8.12
N THR A 69 -1.48 -1.95 7.80
CA THR A 69 -2.46 -2.81 8.47
C THR A 69 -3.30 -3.60 7.46
N HIS A 70 -4.07 -4.57 7.96
CA HIS A 70 -5.12 -5.26 7.19
C HIS A 70 -6.38 -5.37 8.06
N PHE A 71 -6.94 -6.55 8.32
CA PHE A 71 -8.16 -6.70 9.12
C PHE A 71 -8.00 -6.52 10.64
N PHE A 72 -6.78 -6.40 11.16
CA PHE A 72 -6.53 -6.27 12.59
C PHE A 72 -5.55 -5.14 12.87
N ASP A 73 -5.68 -4.57 14.08
CA ASP A 73 -4.60 -3.78 14.67
C ASP A 73 -3.35 -4.66 14.79
N ASN A 74 -2.17 -4.05 14.64
CA ASN A 74 -0.91 -4.75 14.80
C ASN A 74 0.11 -3.86 15.52
N ASP A 75 1.32 -4.38 15.69
CA ASP A 75 2.39 -3.66 16.39
C ASP A 75 2.81 -2.37 15.69
N VAL A 76 2.42 -2.15 14.43
CA VAL A 76 2.75 -0.96 13.63
C VAL A 76 1.67 0.11 13.78
N ALA A 77 0.40 -0.23 13.57
CA ALA A 77 -0.66 0.76 13.55
C ALA A 77 -2.06 0.17 13.80
N GLY A 78 -3.03 1.06 14.02
CA GLY A 78 -4.43 0.68 14.11
C GLY A 78 -5.11 0.51 12.75
N SER A 79 -5.96 -0.50 12.65
CA SER A 79 -6.77 -0.85 11.48
C SER A 79 -8.19 -0.30 11.60
N MET A 80 -8.84 0.01 10.48
CA MET A 80 -10.27 0.31 10.44
C MET A 80 -11.15 -0.87 10.87
N HIS A 81 -10.65 -2.09 10.73
CA HIS A 81 -11.31 -3.32 11.19
C HIS A 81 -10.87 -3.75 12.59
N GLY A 82 -9.90 -3.05 13.16
CA GLY A 82 -9.34 -3.32 14.47
C GLY A 82 -10.33 -3.10 15.61
N VAL A 83 -9.93 -3.60 16.78
CA VAL A 83 -10.66 -3.37 18.04
C VAL A 83 -10.40 -1.95 18.50
N ASP A 84 -9.13 -1.56 18.60
CA ASP A 84 -8.71 -0.28 19.13
C ASP A 84 -8.80 0.82 18.07
N LYS A 85 -8.54 0.48 16.80
CA LYS A 85 -8.53 1.43 15.68
C LYS A 85 -7.65 2.66 15.97
N GLY A 86 -6.54 2.42 16.66
CA GLY A 86 -5.58 3.43 17.09
C GLY A 86 -4.78 4.06 15.93
N GLY A 87 -3.78 4.87 16.27
CA GLY A 87 -2.86 5.48 15.30
C GLY A 87 -1.59 4.67 15.08
N LEU A 88 -0.50 5.34 14.74
CA LEU A 88 0.84 4.73 14.71
C LEU A 88 1.31 4.45 16.14
N THR A 89 1.82 3.24 16.38
CA THR A 89 2.50 2.91 17.63
C THR A 89 3.92 3.52 17.66
N GLY A 90 4.66 3.35 18.76
CA GLY A 90 6.08 3.71 18.79
C GLY A 90 6.89 2.94 17.73
N PHE A 91 6.73 1.61 17.71
CA PHE A 91 7.36 0.75 16.70
C PHE A 91 6.91 1.12 15.28
N GLY A 92 5.64 1.50 15.10
CA GLY A 92 5.12 1.95 13.81
C GLY A 92 5.78 3.20 13.26
N ARG A 93 6.20 4.13 14.13
CA ARG A 93 6.97 5.32 13.71
C ARG A 93 8.37 4.95 13.25
N ASP A 94 9.03 4.01 13.92
CA ASP A 94 10.32 3.47 13.50
C ASP A 94 10.21 2.75 12.15
N VAL A 95 9.13 1.97 11.96
CA VAL A 95 8.82 1.31 10.69
C VAL A 95 8.56 2.33 9.58
N MET A 96 7.79 3.39 9.84
CA MET A 96 7.56 4.46 8.86
C MET A 96 8.85 5.13 8.42
N ALA A 97 9.76 5.43 9.36
CA ALA A 97 11.08 5.98 9.03
C ALA A 97 11.91 5.01 8.17
N ALA A 98 11.93 3.71 8.51
CA ALA A 98 12.64 2.70 7.73
C ALA A 98 12.06 2.53 6.32
N LEU A 99 10.73 2.60 6.16
CA LEU A 99 10.08 2.56 4.84
C LEU A 99 10.45 3.78 4.00
N ASP A 100 10.51 4.96 4.60
CA ASP A 100 10.91 6.21 3.93
C ASP A 100 12.37 6.16 3.45
N ASP A 101 13.29 5.75 4.33
CA ASP A 101 14.71 5.59 4.05
C ASP A 101 14.95 4.63 2.88
N LEU A 102 14.22 3.51 2.86
CA LEU A 102 14.26 2.50 1.80
C LEU A 102 13.43 2.87 0.56
N ARG A 103 12.72 4.00 0.59
CA ARG A 103 11.84 4.49 -0.47
C ARG A 103 10.75 3.48 -0.86
N VAL A 104 10.24 2.75 0.13
CA VAL A 104 9.07 1.88 -0.02
C VAL A 104 7.81 2.74 -0.01
N VAL A 105 6.91 2.53 -0.97
CA VAL A 105 5.64 3.26 -1.02
C VAL A 105 4.76 2.82 0.16
N VAL A 106 4.31 3.78 0.96
CA VAL A 106 3.38 3.51 2.06
C VAL A 106 1.96 3.48 1.52
N ASP A 107 1.26 2.39 1.80
CA ASP A 107 -0.15 2.18 1.48
C ASP A 107 -1.01 2.26 2.74
N LEU A 108 -2.05 3.09 2.69
CA LEU A 108 -2.99 3.36 3.78
C LEU A 108 -4.31 2.60 3.63
N ALA A 109 -4.41 1.67 2.66
CA ALA A 109 -5.50 0.71 2.64
C ALA A 109 -5.61 0.00 4.01
N HIS A 110 -6.84 -0.12 4.50
CA HIS A 110 -7.24 -0.70 5.79
C HIS A 110 -6.83 0.09 7.05
N ALA A 111 -6.01 1.12 6.93
CA ALA A 111 -5.61 1.95 8.07
C ALA A 111 -6.85 2.58 8.72
N SER A 112 -6.82 2.71 10.06
CA SER A 112 -7.83 3.51 10.76
C SER A 112 -7.72 4.99 10.34
N HIS A 113 -8.80 5.75 10.54
CA HIS A 113 -8.77 7.21 10.33
C HIS A 113 -7.64 7.90 11.12
N ARG A 114 -7.33 7.41 12.32
CA ARG A 114 -6.26 7.95 13.15
C ARG A 114 -4.88 7.65 12.56
N THR A 115 -4.66 6.43 12.08
CA THR A 115 -3.42 6.06 11.37
C THR A 115 -3.24 6.91 10.12
N VAL A 116 -4.31 7.08 9.31
CA VAL A 116 -4.27 7.94 8.11
C VAL A 116 -3.88 9.37 8.48
N ALA A 117 -4.53 9.97 9.46
CA ALA A 117 -4.24 11.34 9.89
C ALA A 117 -2.80 11.50 10.40
N GLU A 118 -2.30 10.55 11.21
CA GLU A 118 -0.94 10.59 11.75
C GLU A 118 0.13 10.38 10.67
N VAL A 119 -0.12 9.52 9.67
CA VAL A 119 0.79 9.35 8.53
C VAL A 119 0.82 10.60 7.67
N LEU A 120 -0.34 11.16 7.31
CA LEU A 120 -0.42 12.38 6.49
C LEU A 120 0.24 13.59 7.16
N ALA A 121 0.28 13.64 8.49
CA ALA A 121 0.94 14.70 9.23
C ALA A 121 2.48 14.66 9.16
N VAL A 122 3.07 13.50 8.83
CA VAL A 122 4.54 13.29 8.82
C VAL A 122 5.08 12.82 7.47
N ALA A 123 4.21 12.56 6.49
CA ALA A 123 4.62 12.04 5.20
C ALA A 123 5.30 13.13 4.35
N ASP A 124 6.60 12.97 4.13
CA ASP A 124 7.41 13.82 3.23
C ASP A 124 7.46 13.28 1.79
N ARG A 125 6.83 12.13 1.54
CA ARG A 125 6.76 11.46 0.24
C ARG A 125 5.32 11.10 -0.11
N PRO A 126 5.00 10.91 -1.41
CA PRO A 126 3.70 10.41 -1.83
C PRO A 126 3.34 9.11 -1.12
N VAL A 127 2.19 9.10 -0.44
CA VAL A 127 1.55 7.89 0.07
C VAL A 127 0.39 7.50 -0.83
N VAL A 128 -0.07 6.26 -0.75
CA VAL A 128 -1.19 5.79 -1.56
C VAL A 128 -2.28 5.21 -0.68
N ILE A 129 -3.49 5.16 -1.22
CA ILE A 129 -4.43 4.11 -0.87
C ILE A 129 -4.53 3.23 -2.11
N SER A 130 -3.99 2.01 -2.06
CA SER A 130 -3.99 1.12 -3.22
C SER A 130 -5.40 0.68 -3.60
N HIS A 131 -6.27 0.53 -2.60
CA HIS A 131 -7.66 0.17 -2.78
C HIS A 131 -8.56 0.64 -1.60
N GLY A 132 -9.70 1.23 -1.97
CA GLY A 132 -10.77 1.64 -1.06
C GLY A 132 -11.95 2.21 -1.83
N GLY A 133 -12.98 2.67 -1.14
CA GLY A 133 -14.08 3.43 -1.75
C GLY A 133 -14.21 4.83 -1.14
N VAL A 134 -15.21 5.59 -1.59
CA VAL A 134 -15.44 6.98 -1.17
C VAL A 134 -16.67 7.03 -0.28
N GLN A 135 -16.56 7.60 0.92
CA GLN A 135 -17.68 7.64 1.87
C GLN A 135 -18.88 8.43 1.34
N ALA A 136 -18.63 9.47 0.54
CA ALA A 136 -19.67 10.26 -0.10
C ALA A 136 -20.57 9.45 -1.06
N THR A 137 -20.09 8.31 -1.57
CA THR A 137 -20.87 7.43 -2.46
C THR A 137 -21.36 6.15 -1.75
N SER A 138 -20.60 5.66 -0.77
CA SER A 138 -20.94 4.47 0.02
C SER A 138 -20.45 4.69 1.45
N PRO A 139 -21.34 4.94 2.44
CA PRO A 139 -20.96 5.34 3.80
C PRO A 139 -20.56 4.15 4.67
N VAL A 140 -19.69 3.27 4.15
CA VAL A 140 -19.07 2.17 4.87
C VAL A 140 -17.79 2.68 5.53
N ASN A 141 -17.53 2.28 6.78
CA ASN A 141 -16.37 2.73 7.55
C ASN A 141 -15.01 2.47 6.85
N ARG A 142 -14.92 1.45 6.00
CA ARG A 142 -13.71 1.12 5.23
C ARG A 142 -13.42 2.11 4.10
N ASN A 143 -14.40 2.95 3.74
CA ASN A 143 -14.23 3.98 2.72
C ASN A 143 -13.58 5.23 3.30
N MET A 144 -12.95 5.98 2.41
CA MET A 144 -12.22 7.20 2.74
C MET A 144 -13.16 8.39 2.79
N THR A 145 -12.93 9.26 3.75
CA THR A 145 -13.51 10.60 3.78
C THR A 145 -12.90 11.47 2.68
N ASP A 146 -13.60 12.53 2.29
CA ASP A 146 -13.08 13.49 1.34
C ASP A 146 -11.77 14.15 1.81
N ASP A 147 -11.63 14.38 3.12
CA ASP A 147 -10.44 15.02 3.70
C ASP A 147 -9.22 14.10 3.64
N GLU A 148 -9.41 12.80 3.85
CA GLU A 148 -8.34 11.81 3.66
C GLU A 148 -7.91 11.74 2.20
N ILE A 149 -8.86 11.77 1.25
CA ILE A 149 -8.56 11.78 -0.19
C ILE A 149 -7.77 13.05 -0.56
N ARG A 150 -8.19 14.22 -0.07
CA ARG A 150 -7.46 15.49 -0.28
C ARG A 150 -6.08 15.45 0.34
N GLY A 151 -5.94 14.89 1.54
CA GLY A 151 -4.65 14.73 2.22
C GLY A 151 -3.69 13.86 1.43
N ILE A 152 -4.15 12.70 0.92
CA ILE A 152 -3.35 11.84 0.04
C ILE A 152 -2.92 12.60 -1.22
N ALA A 153 -3.85 13.30 -1.88
CA ALA A 153 -3.54 14.10 -3.06
C ALA A 153 -2.50 15.20 -2.78
N ALA A 154 -2.54 15.82 -1.59
CA ALA A 154 -1.57 16.84 -1.18
C ALA A 154 -0.14 16.31 -1.04
N THR A 155 0.04 15.01 -0.77
CA THR A 155 1.37 14.36 -0.79
C THR A 155 1.90 14.09 -2.20
N GLY A 156 1.11 14.35 -3.25
CA GLY A 156 1.36 13.86 -4.61
C GLY A 156 1.01 12.38 -4.80
N GLY A 157 0.25 11.83 -3.83
CA GLY A 157 -0.19 10.45 -3.76
C GLY A 157 -1.34 10.10 -4.71
N VAL A 158 -1.75 8.83 -4.67
CA VAL A 158 -2.84 8.31 -5.50
C VAL A 158 -3.80 7.48 -4.65
N THR A 159 -5.10 7.64 -4.94
CA THR A 159 -6.17 6.84 -4.36
C THR A 159 -6.76 5.89 -5.41
N GLY A 160 -6.58 4.59 -5.21
CA GLY A 160 -7.16 3.53 -6.01
C GLY A 160 -8.58 3.18 -5.55
N ILE A 161 -9.50 3.16 -6.50
CA ILE A 161 -10.90 2.80 -6.25
C ILE A 161 -11.07 1.28 -6.38
N GLY A 162 -11.40 0.63 -5.28
CA GLY A 162 -11.65 -0.81 -5.20
C GLY A 162 -13.08 -1.14 -5.58
N LEU A 163 -13.26 -2.02 -6.59
CA LEU A 163 -14.59 -2.41 -7.09
C LEU A 163 -15.42 -3.17 -6.03
N GLY A 164 -14.80 -4.01 -5.19
CA GLY A 164 -15.49 -4.79 -4.16
C GLY A 164 -15.95 -3.99 -2.93
N VAL A 165 -15.55 -2.72 -2.81
CA VAL A 165 -16.00 -1.84 -1.71
C VAL A 165 -17.32 -1.12 -2.04
N LEU A 166 -17.83 -1.35 -3.27
CA LEU A 166 -19.14 -0.90 -3.74
C LEU A 166 -20.26 -1.93 -3.46
N ASP A 167 -19.93 -3.18 -3.12
CA ASP A 167 -20.92 -4.25 -2.90
C ASP A 167 -21.75 -4.08 -1.62
N GLY A 168 -21.40 -3.14 -0.74
CA GLY A 168 -22.28 -2.72 0.36
C GLY A 168 -23.35 -1.71 -0.04
N ALA A 169 -23.30 -1.18 -1.27
CA ALA A 169 -24.12 -0.04 -1.73
C ALA A 169 -24.93 -0.32 -3.00
N LEU A 170 -24.87 -1.53 -3.57
CA LEU A 170 -25.79 -1.91 -4.63
C LEU A 170 -27.06 -2.52 -3.97
N PRO A 171 -28.22 -1.84 -4.01
CA PRO A 171 -29.47 -2.52 -3.74
C PRO A 171 -29.62 -3.66 -4.76
N ALA A 172 -30.11 -4.81 -4.29
CA ALA A 172 -30.56 -5.90 -5.16
C ALA A 172 -31.62 -5.43 -6.16
#